data_AF-A0A8B6HJ14-F1
#
_entry.id   AF-A0A8B6HJ14-F1
#
_cell.length_a   1.000
_cell.length_b   1.000
_cell.length_c   1.000
_cell.angle_alpha   90.00
_cell.angle_beta   90.00
_cell.angle_gamma   90.00
#
_symmetry.space_group_name_H-M   'P 1'
#
loop_
_entity.id
_entity.type
_entity.pdbx_description
1 polymer ?
#
loop_
_entity_poly.entity_id
_entity_poly.type
_entity_poly.pdbx_seq_one_letter_code
_entity_poly.pdbx_strand_id
1 'polypeptide(L)'
;MGLVIDKTHKFLAGSPDGKVTEEEIGKPPSVGLIEIKNVLYRKDTSFTDAVKQVKNFCLELKEKKLQVKRSHNYYYQCQGLLNVCNKPWIDLIVRTTNPYELHVERIFKDSVFWTHQMQPKLSSFFFKAVLPELSAPRISKYPGIREPGIWFVSRSSPNLENQPSTSTSHTKSRKRKSDQNLDSCLSNISAAASNTVTLKRSRRKCSSLKFVGRRISHEWIEDDGTGKWYKGTVTAVIDKNDGDEDAEYEVYYENHKEANIVDHLNDDFKKGSLKFIDI
;
A
#
# COMPACT_ATOMS: atom_id res chain seq x y z
N MET A 1 23.07 -12.08 5.08
CA MET A 1 22.52 -11.68 6.40
C MET A 1 21.10 -12.19 6.48
N GLY A 2 20.58 -12.44 7.68
CA GLY A 2 19.14 -12.68 7.85
C GLY A 2 18.40 -11.39 8.19
N LEU A 3 17.23 -11.54 8.80
CA LEU A 3 16.46 -10.42 9.35
C LEU A 3 17.27 -9.67 10.43
N VAL A 4 17.31 -8.35 10.32
CA VAL A 4 17.95 -7.44 11.29
C VAL A 4 16.87 -6.56 11.91
N ILE A 5 16.83 -6.48 13.24
CA ILE A 5 15.92 -5.61 13.98
C ILE A 5 16.66 -4.31 14.32
N ASP A 6 16.02 -3.16 14.08
CA ASP A 6 16.57 -1.85 14.40
C ASP A 6 16.90 -1.76 15.90
N LYS A 7 18.03 -1.14 16.24
CA LYS A 7 18.48 -1.10 17.64
C LYS A 7 17.66 -0.14 18.50
N THR A 8 17.14 0.94 17.92
CA THR A 8 16.42 2.01 18.60
C THR A 8 14.90 1.80 18.50
N HIS A 9 14.41 1.43 17.32
CA HIS A 9 13.00 1.25 17.02
C HIS A 9 12.71 -0.25 16.83
N LYS A 10 12.55 -1.00 17.93
CA LYS A 10 12.45 -2.49 17.90
C LYS A 10 11.30 -3.07 17.06
N PHE A 11 10.34 -2.24 16.67
CA PHE A 11 9.25 -2.60 15.78
C PHE A 11 9.62 -2.51 14.29
N LEU A 12 10.82 -2.03 13.96
CA LEU A 12 11.35 -1.99 12.60
C LEU A 12 12.37 -3.10 12.41
N ALA A 13 12.27 -3.78 11.27
CA ALA A 13 13.20 -4.80 10.86
C ALA A 13 13.38 -4.78 9.34
N GLY A 14 14.48 -5.35 8.87
CA GLY A 14 14.83 -5.39 7.45
C GLY A 14 15.77 -6.55 7.17
N SER A 15 15.62 -7.13 5.99
CA SER A 15 16.47 -8.22 5.50
C SER A 15 17.03 -7.80 4.15
N PRO A 16 18.28 -7.29 4.09
CA PRO A 16 18.92 -6.98 2.81
C PRO A 16 19.35 -8.29 2.13
N ASP A 17 19.44 -8.27 0.80
CA ASP A 17 19.87 -9.43 0.02
C ASP A 17 21.32 -9.85 0.36
N GLY A 18 22.16 -8.90 0.77
CA GLY A 18 23.52 -9.21 1.20
C GLY A 18 24.27 -8.08 1.88
N LYS A 19 25.54 -8.36 2.17
CA LYS A 19 26.55 -7.41 2.65
C LYS A 19 27.65 -7.31 1.62
N VAL A 20 28.23 -6.13 1.50
CA VAL A 20 29.40 -5.89 0.65
C VAL A 20 30.49 -5.30 1.54
N THR A 21 31.70 -5.83 1.44
CA THR A 21 32.88 -5.28 2.12
C THR A 21 33.78 -4.68 1.06
N GLU A 22 34.08 -3.40 1.19
CA GLU A 22 35.03 -2.67 0.36
C GLU A 22 36.33 -2.54 1.16
N GLU A 23 37.39 -3.14 0.62
CA GLU A 23 38.74 -3.10 1.18
C GLU A 23 39.61 -2.26 0.26
N GLU A 24 40.14 -1.15 0.77
CA GLU A 24 41.04 -0.27 0.05
C GLU A 24 42.36 -0.18 0.83
N ILE A 25 43.49 -0.25 0.13
CA ILE A 25 44.81 -0.18 0.75
C ILE A 25 44.93 1.16 1.50
N GLY A 26 45.20 1.09 2.81
CA GLY A 26 45.40 2.27 3.65
C GLY A 26 44.11 2.89 4.22
N LYS A 27 42.93 2.28 4.01
CA LYS A 27 41.67 2.71 4.64
C LYS A 27 41.04 1.59 5.46
N PRO A 28 40.28 1.91 6.51
CA PRO A 28 39.51 0.88 7.22
C PRO A 28 38.46 0.27 6.28
N PRO A 29 38.19 -1.04 6.40
CA PRO A 29 37.19 -1.71 5.58
C PRO A 29 35.82 -1.06 5.76
N SER A 30 35.17 -0.75 4.63
CA SER A 30 33.86 -0.12 4.58
C SER A 30 32.83 -1.21 4.27
N VAL A 31 31.87 -1.42 5.18
CA VAL A 31 30.83 -2.45 5.01
C VAL A 31 29.50 -1.80 4.66
N GLY A 32 29.01 -2.09 3.47
CA GLY A 32 27.69 -1.70 2.99
C GLY A 32 26.76 -2.90 2.78
N LEU A 33 25.68 -2.65 2.05
CA LEU A 33 24.65 -3.61 1.71
C LEU A 33 24.53 -3.79 0.19
N ILE A 34 23.83 -4.83 -0.22
CA ILE A 34 23.39 -5.05 -1.61
C ILE A 34 21.90 -5.37 -1.59
N GLU A 35 21.16 -4.82 -2.56
CA GLU A 35 19.74 -5.08 -2.82
C GLU A 35 19.55 -5.30 -4.31
N ILE A 36 18.90 -6.38 -4.71
CA ILE A 36 18.75 -6.83 -6.09
C ILE A 36 17.27 -6.82 -6.47
N LYS A 37 16.93 -6.09 -7.53
CA LYS A 37 15.58 -6.03 -8.10
C LYS A 37 15.59 -6.55 -9.52
N ASN A 38 14.86 -7.64 -9.73
CA ASN A 38 14.52 -8.13 -11.05
C ASN A 38 13.31 -7.35 -11.57
N VAL A 39 13.44 -6.66 -12.70
CA VAL A 39 12.37 -5.86 -13.31
C VAL A 39 12.15 -6.30 -14.75
N LEU A 40 11.02 -5.86 -15.34
CA LEU A 40 10.69 -6.11 -16.75
C LEU A 40 10.64 -7.60 -17.12
N TYR A 41 10.27 -8.46 -16.17
CA TYR A 41 10.11 -9.89 -16.43
C TYR A 41 9.16 -10.12 -17.62
N ARG A 42 9.60 -10.93 -18.59
CA ARG A 42 8.91 -11.25 -19.85
C ARG A 42 8.60 -10.05 -20.78
N LYS A 43 9.24 -8.89 -20.57
CA LYS A 43 9.12 -7.74 -21.49
C LYS A 43 10.41 -7.57 -22.24
N ASP A 44 10.38 -7.61 -23.56
CA ASP A 44 11.52 -7.26 -24.40
C ASP A 44 11.63 -5.74 -24.50
N THR A 45 12.19 -5.11 -23.47
CA THR A 45 12.23 -3.65 -23.35
C THR A 45 13.48 -3.22 -22.60
N SER A 46 14.27 -2.34 -23.22
CA SER A 46 15.45 -1.76 -22.58
C SER A 46 15.07 -0.85 -21.41
N PHE A 47 15.98 -0.55 -20.49
CA PHE A 47 15.78 0.43 -19.43
C PHE A 47 15.47 1.81 -20.00
N THR A 48 16.14 2.20 -21.08
CA THR A 48 15.91 3.50 -21.74
C THR A 48 14.50 3.63 -22.32
N ASP A 49 13.94 2.53 -22.82
CA ASP A 49 12.57 2.51 -23.34
C ASP A 49 11.54 2.35 -22.21
N ALA A 50 11.86 1.54 -21.21
CA ALA A 50 11.02 1.32 -20.04
C ALA A 50 10.80 2.60 -19.24
N VAL A 51 11.81 3.48 -19.13
CA VAL A 51 11.65 4.81 -18.52
C VAL A 51 10.55 5.63 -19.18
N LYS A 52 10.33 5.46 -20.50
CA LYS A 52 9.33 6.21 -21.27
C LYS A 52 7.96 5.51 -21.31
N GLN A 53 7.97 4.18 -21.41
CA GLN A 53 6.78 3.38 -21.74
C GLN A 53 6.15 2.71 -20.52
N VAL A 54 6.96 2.34 -19.52
CA VAL A 54 6.48 1.59 -18.35
C VAL A 54 6.05 2.57 -17.26
N LYS A 55 4.75 2.58 -16.99
CA LYS A 55 4.17 3.36 -15.90
C LYS A 55 4.81 2.96 -14.57
N ASN A 56 5.16 3.95 -13.77
CA ASN A 56 5.80 3.78 -12.47
C ASN A 56 7.11 2.98 -12.50
N PHE A 57 7.83 2.97 -13.63
CA PHE A 57 9.16 2.34 -13.69
C PHE A 57 10.11 2.94 -12.65
N CYS A 58 10.96 2.09 -12.06
CA CYS A 58 11.79 2.46 -10.91
C CYS A 58 12.95 3.40 -11.26
N LEU A 59 13.44 3.36 -12.50
CA LEU A 59 14.50 4.25 -12.98
C LEU A 59 13.90 5.49 -13.67
N GLU A 60 14.69 6.56 -13.72
CA GLU A 60 14.48 7.76 -14.50
C GLU A 60 15.78 8.19 -15.20
N LEU A 61 15.63 8.94 -16.28
CA LEU A 61 16.76 9.58 -16.96
C LEU A 61 16.88 11.02 -16.44
N LYS A 62 17.93 11.31 -15.68
CA LYS A 62 18.26 12.66 -15.21
C LYS A 62 19.64 13.04 -15.73
N GLU A 63 19.76 14.20 -16.37
CA GLU A 63 21.05 14.69 -16.92
C GLU A 63 21.74 13.63 -17.83
N LYS A 64 20.95 12.91 -18.62
CA LYS A 64 21.39 11.81 -19.50
C LYS A 64 21.98 10.59 -18.78
N LYS A 65 21.79 10.46 -17.47
CA LYS A 65 22.17 9.28 -16.68
C LYS A 65 20.94 8.60 -16.11
N LEU A 66 20.92 7.27 -16.17
CA LEU A 66 19.91 6.49 -15.47
C LEU A 66 20.18 6.57 -13.96
N GLN A 67 19.12 6.76 -13.20
CA GLN A 67 19.15 6.69 -11.74
C GLN A 67 17.81 6.19 -11.21
N VAL A 68 17.79 5.68 -9.99
CA VAL A 68 16.54 5.34 -9.30
C VAL A 68 15.78 6.62 -8.95
N LYS A 69 14.47 6.61 -9.20
CA LYS A 69 13.57 7.66 -8.76
C LYS A 69 13.58 7.74 -7.23
N ARG A 70 13.90 8.92 -6.69
CA ARG A 70 13.89 9.15 -5.23
C ARG A 70 12.49 9.03 -4.62
N SER A 71 11.45 9.11 -5.44
CA SER A 71 10.04 8.89 -5.06
C SER A 71 9.60 7.43 -5.14
N HIS A 72 10.40 6.52 -5.73
CA HIS A 72 10.00 5.13 -5.94
C HIS A 72 10.22 4.27 -4.69
N ASN A 73 9.38 3.25 -4.49
CA ASN A 73 9.39 2.37 -3.32
C ASN A 73 10.76 1.72 -3.05
N TYR A 74 11.51 1.38 -4.11
CA TYR A 74 12.87 0.83 -3.96
C TYR A 74 13.85 1.78 -3.27
N TYR A 75 13.75 3.10 -3.51
CA TYR A 75 14.58 4.06 -2.80
C TYR A 75 14.22 4.13 -1.31
N TYR A 76 12.92 4.12 -0.99
CA TYR A 76 12.45 4.01 0.40
C TYR A 76 12.92 2.72 1.07
N GLN A 77 12.87 1.59 0.36
CA GLN A 77 13.38 0.32 0.89
C GLN A 77 14.88 0.39 1.20
N CYS A 78 15.68 0.97 0.28
CA CYS A 78 17.12 1.18 0.48
C CYS A 78 17.39 2.05 1.72
N GLN A 79 16.71 3.20 1.84
CA GLN A 79 16.84 4.07 3.01
C GLN A 79 16.40 3.37 4.30
N GLY A 80 15.33 2.57 4.26
CA GLY A 80 14.90 1.74 5.39
C GLY A 80 15.98 0.75 5.82
N LEU A 81 16.52 -0.04 4.90
CA LEU A 81 17.57 -1.03 5.17
C LEU A 81 18.84 -0.38 5.73
N LEU A 82 19.27 0.76 5.18
CA LEU A 82 20.43 1.52 5.65
C LEU A 82 20.29 1.97 7.10
N ASN A 83 19.09 2.44 7.48
CA ASN A 83 18.82 2.87 8.85
C ASN A 83 18.71 1.69 9.80
N VAL A 84 17.92 0.67 9.47
CA VAL A 84 17.72 -0.52 10.30
C VAL A 84 19.02 -1.29 10.53
N CYS A 85 19.82 -1.50 9.48
CA CYS A 85 21.08 -2.23 9.58
C CYS A 85 22.25 -1.36 10.04
N ASN A 86 22.02 -0.05 10.22
CA ASN A 86 23.02 0.98 10.47
C ASN A 86 24.25 0.86 9.54
N LYS A 87 24.01 1.03 8.24
CA LYS A 87 25.04 0.99 7.20
C LYS A 87 25.13 2.32 6.46
N PRO A 88 26.32 2.71 5.96
CA PRO A 88 26.53 4.00 5.31
C PRO A 88 26.00 4.04 3.86
N TRP A 89 26.00 2.91 3.16
CA TRP A 89 25.60 2.81 1.76
C TRP A 89 25.04 1.42 1.42
N ILE A 90 24.27 1.37 0.33
CA ILE A 90 23.73 0.16 -0.28
C ILE A 90 23.89 0.26 -1.79
N ASP A 91 24.39 -0.81 -2.42
CA ASP A 91 24.40 -0.93 -3.87
C ASP A 91 23.06 -1.54 -4.31
N LEU A 92 22.22 -0.70 -4.93
CA LEU A 92 20.97 -1.14 -5.54
C LEU A 92 21.26 -1.63 -6.96
N ILE A 93 20.97 -2.90 -7.20
CA ILE A 93 21.10 -3.55 -8.50
C ILE A 93 19.71 -3.70 -9.10
N VAL A 94 19.46 -3.05 -10.23
CA VAL A 94 18.26 -3.26 -11.04
C VAL A 94 18.67 -4.04 -12.28
N ARG A 95 18.08 -5.21 -12.49
CA ARG A 95 18.39 -6.06 -13.64
C ARG A 95 17.15 -6.53 -14.39
N THR A 96 17.27 -6.65 -15.69
CA THR A 96 16.34 -7.38 -16.56
C THR A 96 17.11 -8.48 -17.30
N THR A 97 16.40 -9.52 -17.74
CA THR A 97 16.99 -10.67 -18.45
C THR A 97 16.72 -10.66 -19.96
N ASN A 98 15.82 -9.80 -20.45
CA ASN A 98 15.54 -9.68 -21.88
C ASN A 98 15.15 -8.23 -22.26
N PRO A 99 15.98 -7.47 -23.00
CA PRO A 99 17.41 -7.72 -23.16
C PRO A 99 18.10 -7.80 -21.79
N TYR A 100 19.26 -8.44 -21.70
CA TYR A 100 20.01 -8.42 -20.45
C TYR A 100 20.59 -7.02 -20.22
N GLU A 101 20.16 -6.37 -19.14
CA GLU A 101 20.69 -5.08 -18.70
C GLU A 101 20.84 -5.05 -17.18
N LEU A 102 21.89 -4.36 -16.73
CA LEU A 102 22.27 -4.24 -15.34
C LEU A 102 22.53 -2.76 -15.02
N HIS A 103 21.74 -2.19 -14.12
CA HIS A 103 21.96 -0.86 -13.56
C HIS A 103 22.36 -1.01 -12.10
N VAL A 104 23.51 -0.47 -11.74
CA VAL A 104 24.02 -0.47 -10.36
C VAL A 104 24.12 0.97 -9.89
N GLU A 105 23.48 1.27 -8.76
CA GLU A 105 23.54 2.59 -8.13
C GLU A 105 23.88 2.45 -6.66
N ARG A 106 24.97 3.10 -6.24
CA ARG A 106 25.31 3.25 -4.83
C ARG A 106 24.45 4.35 -4.21
N ILE A 107 23.62 3.96 -3.24
CA ILE A 107 22.75 4.86 -2.49
C ILE A 107 23.33 5.05 -1.09
N PHE A 108 23.59 6.31 -0.72
CA PHE A 108 24.06 6.67 0.61
C PHE A 108 22.90 6.88 1.59
N LYS A 109 23.17 6.64 2.87
CA LYS A 109 22.22 6.87 3.95
C LYS A 109 21.85 8.36 4.04
N ASP A 110 20.59 8.67 3.82
CA ASP A 110 20.04 10.02 3.98
C ASP A 110 19.33 10.11 5.33
N SER A 111 20.06 10.62 6.33
CA SER A 111 19.56 10.74 7.69
C SER A 111 18.47 11.80 7.83
N VAL A 112 18.48 12.83 6.98
CA VAL A 112 17.48 13.91 6.99
C VAL A 112 16.16 13.35 6.44
N PHE A 113 16.21 12.67 5.30
CA PHE A 113 15.05 12.00 4.73
C PHE A 113 14.45 10.95 5.69
N TRP A 114 15.29 10.13 6.32
CA TRP A 114 14.83 9.18 7.32
C TRP A 114 14.09 9.86 8.47
N THR A 115 14.74 10.84 9.11
CA THR A 115 14.24 11.49 10.33
C THR A 115 12.97 12.29 10.08
N HIS A 116 12.87 12.98 8.93
CA HIS A 116 11.76 13.88 8.66
C HIS A 116 10.64 13.27 7.82
N GLN A 117 10.92 12.28 6.97
CA GLN A 117 9.94 11.76 6.01
C GLN A 117 9.51 10.32 6.27
N MET A 118 10.40 9.44 6.73
CA MET A 118 10.12 8.02 6.87
C MET A 118 9.77 7.61 8.30
N GLN A 119 10.70 7.80 9.24
CA GLN A 119 10.62 7.29 10.61
C GLN A 119 9.33 7.73 11.33
N PRO A 120 8.86 9.00 11.23
CA PRO A 120 7.64 9.41 11.91
C PRO A 120 6.39 8.70 11.37
N LYS A 121 6.33 8.48 10.06
CA LYS A 121 5.20 7.79 9.40
C LYS A 121 5.19 6.30 9.76
N LEU A 122 6.37 5.65 9.73
CA LEU A 122 6.53 4.25 10.13
C LEU A 122 6.14 4.03 11.60
N SER A 123 6.58 4.93 12.48
CA SER A 123 6.22 4.89 13.91
C SER A 123 4.73 5.06 14.11
N SER A 124 4.13 6.07 13.46
CA SER A 124 2.69 6.30 13.53
C SER A 124 1.90 5.09 13.03
N PHE A 125 2.31 4.50 11.90
CA PHE A 125 1.71 3.29 11.37
C PHE A 125 1.77 2.13 12.37
N PHE A 126 2.95 1.86 12.95
CA PHE A 126 3.09 0.79 13.92
C PHE A 126 2.22 1.02 15.17
N PHE A 127 2.36 2.17 15.83
CA PHE A 127 1.71 2.39 17.13
C PHE A 127 0.20 2.64 17.02
N LYS A 128 -0.29 3.22 15.92
CA LYS A 128 -1.71 3.55 15.77
C LYS A 128 -2.51 2.49 15.02
N ALA A 129 -1.89 1.76 14.09
CA ALA A 129 -2.57 0.79 13.24
C ALA A 129 -2.22 -0.65 13.66
N VAL A 130 -0.93 -1.00 13.67
CA VAL A 130 -0.47 -2.39 13.87
C VAL A 130 -0.60 -2.83 15.32
N LEU A 131 0.02 -2.11 16.26
CA LEU A 131 0.08 -2.50 17.66
C LEU A 131 -1.31 -2.65 18.31
N PRO A 132 -2.30 -1.77 18.06
CA PRO A 132 -3.63 -1.94 18.64
C PRO A 132 -4.38 -3.13 18.03
N GLU A 133 -4.07 -3.53 16.79
CA GLU A 133 -4.61 -4.75 16.19
C GLU A 133 -3.93 -6.02 16.76
N LEU A 134 -2.63 -5.96 17.06
CA LEU A 134 -1.92 -7.06 17.73
C LEU A 134 -2.33 -7.25 19.20
N SER A 135 -2.58 -6.17 19.93
CA SER A 135 -2.92 -6.21 21.36
C SER A 135 -4.41 -6.43 21.63
N ALA A 136 -5.28 -5.93 20.73
CA ALA A 136 -6.72 -6.09 20.84
C ALA A 136 -7.33 -6.35 19.44
N PRO A 137 -7.19 -7.58 18.91
CA PRO A 137 -7.68 -7.94 17.58
C PRO A 137 -9.19 -7.70 17.46
N ARG A 138 -9.63 -7.13 16.33
CA ARG A 138 -11.06 -6.90 16.03
C ARG A 138 -11.63 -7.98 15.12
N ILE A 139 -11.22 -9.22 15.36
CA ILE A 139 -11.66 -10.41 14.62
C ILE A 139 -13.19 -10.37 14.48
N SER A 140 -13.67 -10.63 13.26
CA SER A 140 -15.09 -10.66 12.82
C SER A 140 -15.92 -9.38 12.82
N LYS A 141 -15.41 -8.23 13.30
CA LYS A 141 -16.21 -6.98 13.34
C LYS A 141 -15.89 -5.97 12.24
N TYR A 142 -14.67 -5.94 11.73
CA TYR A 142 -14.23 -5.02 10.67
C TYR A 142 -13.14 -5.68 9.84
N PRO A 143 -13.27 -5.74 8.50
CA PRO A 143 -12.17 -6.18 7.65
C PRO A 143 -11.06 -5.10 7.65
N GLY A 144 -9.82 -5.50 7.97
CA GLY A 144 -8.62 -4.67 7.81
C GLY A 144 -8.01 -4.07 9.08
N ILE A 145 -6.83 -3.48 8.91
CA ILE A 145 -6.07 -2.84 9.98
C ILE A 145 -6.79 -1.60 10.53
N ARG A 146 -6.50 -1.19 11.77
CA ARG A 146 -7.05 0.03 12.35
C ARG A 146 -6.56 1.24 11.56
N GLU A 147 -7.48 1.96 10.95
CA GLU A 147 -7.24 3.24 10.29
C GLU A 147 -7.35 4.37 11.33
N PRO A 148 -6.25 4.93 11.84
CA PRO A 148 -6.32 6.13 12.64
C PRO A 148 -6.79 7.26 11.73
N GLY A 149 -7.99 7.79 11.96
CA GLY A 149 -8.54 8.91 11.17
C GLY A 149 -7.59 10.12 11.03
N ILE A 150 -6.54 10.22 11.85
CA ILE A 150 -5.41 11.14 11.69
C ILE A 150 -4.07 10.39 11.78
N TRP A 151 -3.43 10.22 10.63
CA TRP A 151 -2.13 9.54 10.49
C TRP A 151 -0.94 10.38 10.99
N PHE A 152 -1.00 11.71 10.87
CA PHE A 152 0.09 12.60 11.27
C PHE A 152 -0.47 13.95 11.74
N VAL A 153 0.02 14.43 12.88
CA VAL A 153 -0.19 15.81 13.32
C VAL A 153 1.18 16.48 13.23
N SER A 154 1.35 17.39 12.26
CA SER A 154 2.55 18.22 12.22
C SER A 154 2.60 19.06 13.50
N ARG A 155 3.74 19.10 14.20
CA ARG A 155 3.96 20.03 15.33
C ARG A 155 4.10 21.50 14.89
N SER A 156 3.62 21.86 13.69
CA SER A 156 3.46 23.24 13.24
C SER A 156 1.99 23.64 13.28
N SER A 157 1.43 23.72 14.49
CA SER A 157 0.20 24.48 14.75
C SER A 157 0.39 25.20 16.07
N PRO A 158 0.84 26.46 16.07
CA PRO A 158 0.70 27.30 17.26
C PRO A 158 -0.78 27.67 17.31
N ASN A 159 -1.51 27.08 18.27
CA ASN A 159 -2.78 27.53 18.87
C ASN A 159 -3.63 26.33 19.29
N LEU A 160 -3.18 25.63 20.32
CA LEU A 160 -4.04 24.83 21.20
C LEU A 160 -3.52 24.95 22.64
N GLU A 161 -3.17 26.18 23.03
CA GLU A 161 -3.12 26.60 24.42
C GLU A 161 -4.05 27.79 24.54
N ASN A 162 -5.27 27.50 24.96
CA ASN A 162 -6.10 28.32 25.85
C ASN A 162 -7.52 27.76 25.77
N GLN A 163 -7.92 27.03 26.81
CA GLN A 163 -9.08 27.34 27.64
C GLN A 163 -9.20 26.25 28.74
N PRO A 164 -9.66 26.63 29.96
CA PRO A 164 -9.29 25.95 31.19
C PRO A 164 -10.19 24.78 31.55
N SER A 165 -9.63 23.89 32.37
CA SER A 165 -10.34 22.84 33.09
C SER A 165 -11.35 23.41 34.09
N THR A 166 -12.62 23.11 33.89
CA THR A 166 -13.60 23.11 34.99
C THR A 166 -14.47 21.86 34.91
N SER A 167 -14.20 20.95 35.83
CA SER A 167 -15.11 19.93 36.34
C SER A 167 -16.41 20.57 36.82
N THR A 168 -17.58 20.03 36.44
CA THR A 168 -18.69 19.79 37.38
C THR A 168 -19.68 18.80 36.75
N SER A 169 -19.98 17.75 37.52
CA SER A 169 -21.04 16.76 37.33
C SER A 169 -22.44 17.38 37.39
N HIS A 170 -23.32 17.08 36.44
CA HIS A 170 -24.75 16.96 36.73
C HIS A 170 -25.46 15.97 35.78
N THR A 171 -26.01 14.95 36.42
CA THR A 171 -27.01 13.99 35.95
C THR A 171 -28.37 14.65 35.68
N LYS A 172 -29.09 14.20 34.63
CA LYS A 172 -30.56 14.06 34.49
C LYS A 172 -30.86 13.64 33.03
N SER A 173 -31.21 12.38 32.74
CA SER A 173 -32.54 11.74 32.83
C SER A 173 -33.63 12.32 31.91
N ARG A 174 -34.08 11.48 30.94
CA ARG A 174 -35.40 11.39 30.26
C ARG A 174 -35.92 12.65 29.54
N LYS A 175 -36.49 12.60 28.32
CA LYS A 175 -37.62 11.75 27.87
C LYS A 175 -37.85 11.94 26.35
N ARG A 176 -38.39 10.90 25.69
CA ARG A 176 -38.96 10.92 24.33
C ARG A 176 -40.34 11.59 24.27
N LYS A 177 -40.67 12.21 23.13
CA LYS A 177 -41.97 12.21 22.38
C LYS A 177 -41.86 13.28 21.26
N SER A 178 -41.93 12.96 19.97
CA SER A 178 -43.02 12.48 19.09
C SER A 178 -43.70 13.63 18.34
N ASP A 179 -43.60 13.52 17.01
CA ASP A 179 -44.63 13.77 15.99
C ASP A 179 -45.07 15.20 15.59
N GLN A 180 -45.13 15.31 14.24
CA GLN A 180 -46.12 16.00 13.40
C GLN A 180 -45.86 17.41 12.85
N ASN A 181 -45.55 17.39 11.54
CA ASN A 181 -46.31 17.97 10.42
C ASN A 181 -46.36 19.49 10.13
N LEU A 182 -46.03 19.74 8.86
CA LEU A 182 -46.66 20.59 7.83
C LEU A 182 -46.61 22.13 7.92
N ASP A 183 -45.87 22.64 6.93
CA ASP A 183 -46.26 23.64 5.93
C ASP A 183 -46.27 25.15 6.19
N SER A 184 -45.72 25.79 5.16
CA SER A 184 -45.97 27.14 4.65
C SER A 184 -45.19 28.31 5.27
N CYS A 185 -44.27 28.85 4.47
CA CYS A 185 -44.42 30.23 3.97
C CYS A 185 -43.46 30.48 2.80
N LEU A 186 -44.04 30.70 1.62
CA LEU A 186 -43.40 31.38 0.51
C LEU A 186 -43.45 32.89 0.75
N SER A 187 -42.33 33.55 0.45
CA SER A 187 -42.22 34.73 -0.41
C SER A 187 -41.41 35.90 0.15
N ASN A 188 -40.41 36.24 -0.67
CA ASN A 188 -39.81 37.55 -0.92
C ASN A 188 -38.83 38.13 0.11
N ILE A 189 -37.55 38.20 -0.28
CA ILE A 189 -36.93 39.46 -0.74
C ILE A 189 -35.69 39.16 -1.60
N SER A 190 -35.65 39.86 -2.72
CA SER A 190 -34.61 40.00 -3.74
C SER A 190 -33.25 40.49 -3.23
N ALA A 191 -32.15 39.96 -3.77
CA ALA A 191 -31.08 40.74 -4.41
C ALA A 191 -29.95 39.82 -4.90
N ALA A 192 -29.40 40.19 -6.05
CA ALA A 192 -28.40 39.50 -6.85
C ALA A 192 -27.06 39.24 -6.13
N ALA A 193 -26.49 38.05 -6.36
CA ALA A 193 -25.06 37.87 -6.59
C ALA A 193 -24.84 36.51 -7.29
N SER A 194 -24.46 36.56 -8.56
CA SER A 194 -24.04 35.43 -9.35
C SER A 194 -22.80 34.76 -8.72
N ASN A 195 -23.01 33.67 -7.99
CA ASN A 195 -21.96 32.72 -7.66
C ASN A 195 -22.42 31.35 -8.16
N THR A 196 -21.91 30.97 -9.34
CA THR A 196 -22.07 29.65 -9.91
C THR A 196 -21.37 28.65 -8.98
N VAL A 197 -22.13 28.10 -8.02
CA VAL A 197 -21.69 26.93 -7.26
C VAL A 197 -21.71 25.76 -8.24
N THR A 198 -20.55 25.51 -8.85
CA THR A 198 -20.32 24.27 -9.59
C THR A 198 -20.40 23.13 -8.57
N LEU A 199 -21.60 22.56 -8.42
CA LEU A 199 -21.78 21.25 -7.82
C LEU A 199 -20.97 20.26 -8.65
N LYS A 200 -19.70 20.08 -8.27
CA LYS A 200 -18.94 18.90 -8.67
C LYS A 200 -19.72 17.74 -8.09
N ARG A 201 -20.55 17.11 -8.93
CA ARG A 201 -21.09 15.77 -8.71
C ARG A 201 -19.89 14.91 -8.30
N SER A 202 -19.75 14.67 -7.01
CA SER A 202 -18.92 13.62 -6.49
C SER A 202 -19.49 12.35 -7.10
N ARG A 203 -18.85 11.87 -8.18
CA ARG A 203 -19.06 10.49 -8.61
C ARG A 203 -18.70 9.69 -7.37
N ARG A 204 -19.70 9.16 -6.67
CA ARG A 204 -19.50 8.05 -5.74
C ARG A 204 -18.67 7.05 -6.53
N LYS A 205 -17.40 6.87 -6.15
CA LYS A 205 -16.61 5.75 -6.65
C LYS A 205 -17.43 4.53 -6.25
N CYS A 206 -18.15 3.94 -7.19
CA CYS A 206 -18.57 2.56 -7.05
C CYS A 206 -17.25 1.82 -6.81
N SER A 207 -17.08 1.26 -5.62
CA SER A 207 -15.90 0.46 -5.32
C SER A 207 -15.96 -0.72 -6.27
N SER A 208 -15.20 -0.68 -7.37
CA SER A 208 -15.05 -1.83 -8.24
C SER A 208 -14.59 -2.98 -7.36
N LEU A 209 -15.28 -4.12 -7.43
CA LEU A 209 -14.93 -5.32 -6.69
C LEU A 209 -13.44 -5.63 -6.95
N LYS A 210 -12.66 -5.95 -5.91
CA LYS A 210 -11.22 -6.22 -6.02
C LYS A 210 -10.94 -7.65 -5.60
N PHE A 211 -10.26 -8.38 -6.45
CA PHE A 211 -9.97 -9.79 -6.29
C PHE A 211 -8.52 -10.05 -5.90
N VAL A 212 -7.56 -9.26 -6.40
CA VAL A 212 -6.13 -9.49 -6.15
C VAL A 212 -5.82 -9.41 -4.66
N GLY A 213 -5.15 -10.45 -4.13
CA GLY A 213 -4.80 -10.61 -2.72
C GLY A 213 -5.90 -11.22 -1.84
N ARG A 214 -7.07 -11.54 -2.39
CA ARG A 214 -8.19 -12.17 -1.65
C ARG A 214 -8.06 -13.68 -1.61
N ARG A 215 -8.52 -14.30 -0.51
CA ARG A 215 -8.82 -15.75 -0.46
C ARG A 215 -10.22 -16.00 -0.99
N ILE A 216 -10.32 -16.96 -1.89
CA ILE A 216 -11.58 -17.32 -2.55
C ILE A 216 -11.90 -18.80 -2.38
N SER A 217 -13.19 -19.10 -2.33
CA SER A 217 -13.78 -20.42 -2.54
C SER A 217 -14.38 -20.36 -3.94
N HIS A 218 -13.95 -21.23 -4.84
CA HIS A 218 -14.37 -21.23 -6.24
C HIS A 218 -14.87 -22.62 -6.62
N GLU A 219 -16.08 -22.70 -7.15
CA GLU A 219 -16.71 -23.92 -7.65
C GLU A 219 -16.26 -24.22 -9.07
N TRP A 220 -15.75 -25.44 -9.28
CA TRP A 220 -15.38 -25.97 -10.58
C TRP A 220 -16.27 -27.17 -10.88
N ILE A 221 -16.69 -27.32 -12.14
CA ILE A 221 -17.41 -28.50 -12.60
C ILE A 221 -16.37 -29.52 -13.07
N GLU A 222 -16.32 -30.68 -12.43
CA GLU A 222 -15.46 -31.80 -12.84
C GLU A 222 -16.08 -32.58 -14.02
N ASP A 223 -15.29 -33.44 -14.67
CA ASP A 223 -15.70 -34.20 -15.87
C ASP A 223 -16.92 -35.11 -15.65
N ASP A 224 -17.22 -35.45 -14.39
CA ASP A 224 -18.39 -36.22 -13.97
C ASP A 224 -19.66 -35.37 -13.79
N GLY A 225 -19.57 -34.07 -14.07
CA GLY A 225 -20.66 -33.10 -13.92
C GLY A 225 -20.90 -32.66 -12.47
N THR A 226 -20.06 -33.06 -11.52
CA THR A 226 -20.19 -32.63 -10.13
C THR A 226 -19.49 -31.29 -9.89
N GLY A 227 -20.18 -30.38 -9.20
CA GLY A 227 -19.62 -29.10 -8.76
C GLY A 227 -18.81 -29.28 -7.48
N LYS A 228 -17.54 -28.91 -7.51
CA LYS A 228 -16.63 -29.03 -6.36
C LYS A 228 -15.95 -27.71 -6.05
N TRP A 229 -15.85 -27.44 -4.76
CA TRP A 229 -15.31 -26.18 -4.25
C TRP A 229 -13.82 -26.28 -3.97
N TYR A 230 -13.07 -25.36 -4.55
CA TYR A 230 -11.64 -25.20 -4.41
C TYR A 230 -11.31 -23.92 -3.65
N LYS A 231 -10.38 -24.01 -2.71
CA LYS A 231 -9.87 -22.83 -1.99
C LYS A 231 -8.60 -22.35 -2.65
N GLY A 232 -8.48 -21.04 -2.84
CA GLY A 232 -7.32 -20.44 -3.47
C GLY A 232 -7.09 -18.99 -3.07
N THR A 233 -5.99 -18.45 -3.56
CA THR A 233 -5.64 -17.04 -3.41
C THR A 233 -5.42 -16.45 -4.79
N VAL A 234 -6.06 -15.30 -5.05
CA VAL A 234 -5.83 -14.55 -6.29
C VAL A 234 -4.52 -13.79 -6.16
N THR A 235 -3.52 -14.16 -6.94
CA THR A 235 -2.14 -13.64 -6.81
C THR A 235 -1.93 -12.37 -7.61
N ALA A 236 -2.44 -12.33 -8.84
CA ALA A 236 -2.24 -11.22 -9.76
C ALA A 236 -3.39 -11.09 -10.77
N VAL A 237 -3.49 -9.92 -11.38
CA VAL A 237 -4.25 -9.70 -12.62
C VAL A 237 -3.28 -9.83 -13.79
N ILE A 238 -3.59 -10.70 -14.74
CA ILE A 238 -2.79 -10.98 -15.93
C ILE A 238 -3.13 -10.01 -17.06
N ASP A 239 -4.43 -9.78 -17.29
CA ASP A 239 -4.93 -8.83 -18.29
C ASP A 239 -6.02 -7.92 -17.71
N LYS A 240 -6.05 -6.67 -18.19
CA LYS A 240 -6.95 -5.57 -17.76
C LYS A 240 -6.76 -5.12 -16.30
N ASN A 241 -7.73 -4.40 -15.74
CA ASN A 241 -7.67 -3.94 -14.35
C ASN A 241 -8.43 -4.88 -13.43
N ASP A 242 -7.92 -5.04 -12.20
CA ASP A 242 -8.61 -5.76 -11.14
C ASP A 242 -10.03 -5.21 -10.93
N GLY A 243 -11.02 -6.08 -11.07
CA GLY A 243 -12.44 -5.77 -11.00
C GLY A 243 -13.15 -5.52 -12.33
N ASP A 244 -12.44 -5.51 -13.46
CA ASP A 244 -13.06 -5.48 -14.78
C ASP A 244 -13.78 -6.82 -15.04
N GLU A 245 -14.88 -6.81 -15.81
CA GLU A 245 -15.71 -8.01 -16.05
C GLU A 245 -14.97 -9.10 -16.84
N ASP A 246 -14.09 -8.66 -17.74
CA ASP A 246 -13.32 -9.53 -18.63
C ASP A 246 -11.83 -9.59 -18.22
N ALA A 247 -11.50 -9.30 -16.96
CA ALA A 247 -10.13 -9.40 -16.47
C ALA A 247 -9.72 -10.86 -16.28
N GLU A 248 -8.46 -11.15 -16.61
CA GLU A 248 -7.85 -12.46 -16.38
C GLU A 248 -7.02 -12.43 -15.10
N TYR A 249 -7.14 -13.46 -14.28
CA TYR A 249 -6.47 -13.55 -13.00
C TYR A 249 -5.60 -14.79 -12.91
N GLU A 250 -4.50 -14.64 -12.18
CA GLU A 250 -3.72 -15.77 -11.71
C GLU A 250 -4.23 -16.18 -10.32
N VAL A 251 -4.63 -17.44 -10.18
CA VAL A 251 -5.16 -18.00 -8.94
C VAL A 251 -4.35 -19.24 -8.53
N TYR A 252 -3.84 -19.21 -7.31
CA TYR A 252 -3.19 -20.37 -6.70
C TYR A 252 -4.20 -21.13 -5.83
N TYR A 253 -4.59 -22.33 -6.28
CA TYR A 253 -5.47 -23.23 -5.52
C TYR A 253 -4.65 -24.16 -4.62
N GLU A 254 -5.10 -24.37 -3.39
CA GLU A 254 -4.38 -25.13 -2.36
C GLU A 254 -4.07 -26.58 -2.78
N ASN A 255 -4.91 -27.16 -3.63
CA ASN A 255 -4.78 -28.54 -4.11
C ASN A 255 -4.02 -28.67 -5.44
N HIS A 256 -3.57 -27.57 -6.02
CA HIS A 256 -2.86 -27.55 -7.30
C HIS A 256 -1.41 -27.11 -7.10
N LYS A 257 -0.47 -27.77 -7.80
CA LYS A 257 0.96 -27.44 -7.71
C LYS A 257 1.33 -26.15 -8.45
N GLU A 258 0.50 -25.74 -9.39
CA GLU A 258 0.73 -24.60 -10.28
C GLU A 258 -0.43 -23.61 -10.20
N ALA A 259 -0.14 -22.34 -10.52
CA ALA A 259 -1.16 -21.31 -10.61
C ALA A 259 -2.02 -21.51 -11.87
N ASN A 260 -3.31 -21.24 -11.74
CA ASN A 260 -4.28 -21.37 -12.82
C ASN A 260 -4.66 -19.98 -13.32
N ILE A 261 -4.82 -19.85 -14.63
CA ILE A 261 -5.36 -18.64 -15.25
C ILE A 261 -6.88 -18.80 -15.26
N VAL A 262 -7.57 -17.82 -14.69
CA VAL A 262 -9.02 -17.81 -14.54
C VAL A 262 -9.56 -16.52 -15.13
N ASP A 263 -10.42 -16.65 -16.13
CA ASP A 263 -11.21 -15.57 -16.69
C ASP A 263 -12.53 -15.42 -15.91
N HIS A 264 -13.26 -14.32 -16.12
CA HIS A 264 -14.64 -14.15 -15.64
C HIS A 264 -14.90 -14.30 -14.13
N LEU A 265 -13.88 -14.13 -13.29
CA LEU A 265 -13.96 -14.20 -11.82
C LEU A 265 -15.06 -13.30 -11.22
N ASN A 266 -15.35 -12.19 -11.90
CA ASN A 266 -16.43 -11.27 -11.54
C ASN A 266 -17.81 -11.88 -11.76
N ASP A 267 -18.01 -12.59 -12.86
CA ASP A 267 -19.27 -13.26 -13.16
C ASP A 267 -19.48 -14.48 -12.27
N ASP A 268 -18.42 -15.21 -11.93
CA ASP A 268 -18.52 -16.31 -10.97
C ASP A 268 -18.89 -15.81 -9.58
N PHE A 269 -18.39 -14.64 -9.20
CA PHE A 269 -18.80 -13.99 -7.96
C PHE A 269 -20.28 -13.58 -7.99
N LYS A 270 -20.76 -13.01 -9.11
CA LYS A 270 -22.17 -12.62 -9.29
C LYS A 270 -23.10 -13.84 -9.31
N LYS A 271 -22.69 -14.94 -9.94
CA LYS A 271 -23.44 -16.21 -10.03
C LYS A 271 -23.41 -17.02 -8.74
N GLY A 272 -22.50 -16.68 -7.82
CA GLY A 272 -22.36 -17.34 -6.52
C GLY A 272 -21.52 -18.62 -6.57
N SER A 273 -20.91 -18.93 -7.71
CA SER A 273 -19.87 -19.97 -7.88
C SER A 273 -18.51 -19.53 -7.32
N LEU A 274 -18.37 -18.26 -6.91
CA LEU A 274 -17.19 -17.76 -6.21
C LEU A 274 -17.57 -16.96 -4.96
N LYS A 275 -16.86 -17.21 -3.85
CA LYS A 275 -17.09 -16.56 -2.55
C LYS A 275 -15.77 -16.14 -1.92
N PHE A 276 -15.75 -14.98 -1.26
CA PHE A 276 -14.61 -14.57 -0.45
C PHE A 276 -14.59 -15.34 0.88
N ILE A 277 -13.42 -15.86 1.25
CA ILE A 277 -13.20 -16.60 2.52
C ILE A 277 -12.44 -15.75 3.55
N ASP A 278 -11.96 -14.56 3.15
CA ASP A 278 -11.23 -13.65 4.03
C ASP A 278 -12.13 -12.76 4.92
N ILE A 279 -13.42 -13.13 5.07
CA ILE A 279 -14.45 -12.43 5.86
C ILE A 279 -14.73 -13.17 7.17
#